data_AF-A0A6L9FGM7-F1
#
_entry.id   AF-A0A6L9FGM7-F1
#
_cell.length_a   1.000
_cell.length_b   1.000
_cell.length_c   1.000
_cell.angle_alpha   90.00
_cell.angle_beta   90.00
_cell.angle_gamma   90.00
#
_symmetry.space_group_name_H-M   'P 1'
#
loop_
_entity.id
_entity.type
_entity.pdbx_description
1 polymer ?
#
loop_
_entity_poly.entity_id
_entity_poly.type
_entity_poly.pdbx_seq_one_letter_code
_entity_poly.pdbx_strand_id
1 'polypeptide(L)'
;DAAGELKYLNQIKKELAEQFVNPEEDFVKFFTAKVYDGVQTAKVKAQFSELMKKALKQFLSDSINARLKSAIGNDVKDPDTNIVEEPIDDNDDKPKVVTTDEEIEGFNVVKAILRQKVELQRVHPRDTQSYFGILLDDNNRKPLCRLWFNTKQKYIGIFDESKSETRYPIECIDDIFNYSEQLQKTLVLYD
;
A
#
# COMPACT_ATOMS: atom_id res chain seq x y z
N ASP A 1 -27.82 20.25 -20.81
CA ASP A 1 -26.72 20.68 -19.94
C ASP A 1 -26.03 19.57 -19.15
N ALA A 2 -26.74 18.57 -18.58
CA ALA A 2 -26.11 17.50 -17.77
C ALA A 2 -25.06 16.61 -18.52
N ALA A 3 -25.22 16.38 -19.83
CA ALA A 3 -24.29 15.52 -20.59
C ALA A 3 -22.91 16.19 -20.86
N GLY A 4 -22.88 17.53 -20.97
CA GLY A 4 -21.64 18.28 -21.12
C GLY A 4 -20.86 18.32 -19.80
N GLU A 5 -21.57 18.53 -18.70
CA GLU A 5 -21.01 18.60 -17.35
C GLU A 5 -20.32 17.29 -16.93
N LEU A 6 -20.95 16.14 -17.18
CA LEU A 6 -20.36 14.81 -16.94
C LEU A 6 -19.05 14.59 -17.71
N LYS A 7 -18.98 15.08 -18.96
CA LYS A 7 -17.77 14.97 -19.78
C LYS A 7 -16.62 15.78 -19.18
N TYR A 8 -16.86 17.05 -18.83
CA TYR A 8 -15.84 17.90 -18.22
C TYR A 8 -15.41 17.39 -16.85
N LEU A 9 -16.35 16.87 -16.04
CA LEU A 9 -16.06 16.30 -14.73
C LEU A 9 -15.12 15.09 -14.83
N ASN A 10 -15.35 14.20 -15.80
CA ASN A 10 -14.46 13.05 -16.02
C ASN A 10 -13.07 13.49 -16.52
N GLN A 11 -13.01 14.51 -17.38
CA GLN A 11 -11.73 15.07 -17.82
C GLN A 11 -10.96 15.69 -16.65
N ILE A 12 -11.62 16.50 -15.82
CA ILE A 12 -11.00 17.10 -14.63
C ILE A 12 -10.47 16.02 -13.68
N LYS A 13 -11.23 14.94 -13.45
CA LYS A 13 -10.77 13.82 -12.63
C LYS A 13 -9.52 13.15 -13.19
N LYS A 14 -9.46 12.98 -14.50
CA LYS A 14 -8.29 12.38 -15.18
C LYS A 14 -7.07 13.28 -15.01
N GLU A 15 -7.20 14.56 -15.32
CA GLU A 15 -6.11 15.54 -15.16
C GLU A 15 -5.64 15.61 -13.70
N LEU A 16 -6.57 15.63 -12.75
CA LEU A 16 -6.23 15.62 -11.33
C LEU A 16 -5.42 14.37 -10.97
N ALA A 17 -5.82 13.18 -11.41
CA ALA A 17 -5.09 11.95 -11.15
C ALA A 17 -3.65 11.99 -11.73
N GLU A 18 -3.47 12.59 -12.91
CA GLU A 18 -2.15 12.80 -13.50
C GLU A 18 -1.27 13.72 -12.64
N GLN A 19 -1.84 14.80 -12.07
CA GLN A 19 -1.10 15.69 -11.17
C GLN A 19 -0.61 14.97 -9.89
N PHE A 20 -1.32 13.95 -9.40
CA PHE A 20 -0.89 13.16 -8.24
C PHE A 20 0.30 12.25 -8.54
N VAL A 21 0.46 11.80 -9.78
CA VAL A 21 1.58 10.94 -10.21
C VAL A 21 2.76 11.78 -10.68
N ASN A 22 2.48 12.78 -11.50
CA ASN A 22 3.48 13.66 -12.08
C ASN A 22 2.96 15.11 -12.12
N PRO A 23 3.09 15.86 -11.02
CA PRO A 23 2.63 17.24 -10.95
C PRO A 23 3.36 18.12 -11.95
N GLU A 24 2.60 18.85 -12.74
CA GLU A 24 3.11 19.76 -13.76
C GLU A 24 3.68 21.05 -13.16
N GLU A 25 4.50 21.76 -13.92
CA GLU A 25 5.22 22.93 -13.41
C GLU A 25 4.27 24.03 -12.92
N ASP A 26 3.17 24.28 -13.63
CA ASP A 26 2.18 25.30 -13.26
C ASP A 26 1.44 24.94 -11.97
N PHE A 27 1.14 23.67 -11.76
CA PHE A 27 0.55 23.16 -10.53
C PHE A 27 1.52 23.34 -9.34
N VAL A 28 2.79 22.93 -9.51
CA VAL A 28 3.83 23.13 -8.49
C VAL A 28 4.01 24.61 -8.18
N LYS A 29 4.06 25.47 -9.20
CA LYS A 29 4.22 26.93 -9.06
C LYS A 29 3.08 27.55 -8.27
N PHE A 30 1.85 27.14 -8.55
CA PHE A 30 0.65 27.61 -7.88
C PHE A 30 0.71 27.32 -6.37
N PHE A 31 1.02 26.09 -5.97
CA PHE A 31 1.12 25.73 -4.55
C PHE A 31 2.35 26.33 -3.89
N THR A 32 3.50 26.38 -4.58
CA THR A 32 4.72 27.03 -4.06
C THR A 32 4.44 28.48 -3.68
N ALA A 33 3.66 29.21 -4.49
CA ALA A 33 3.28 30.60 -4.21
C ALA A 33 2.42 30.77 -2.94
N LYS A 34 1.80 29.69 -2.45
CA LYS A 34 0.93 29.72 -1.26
C LYS A 34 1.66 29.39 0.03
N VAL A 35 2.80 28.72 -0.06
CA VAL A 35 3.51 28.17 1.11
C VAL A 35 4.95 28.67 1.26
N TYR A 36 5.48 29.36 0.24
CA TYR A 36 6.83 29.90 0.24
C TYR A 36 6.83 31.41 0.07
N ASP A 37 7.24 32.13 1.12
CA ASP A 37 7.39 33.58 1.14
C ASP A 37 8.76 34.00 0.57
N GLY A 38 8.97 33.77 -0.72
CA GLY A 38 10.21 34.12 -1.40
C GLY A 38 10.13 34.05 -2.92
N VAL A 39 11.20 34.47 -3.59
CA VAL A 39 11.27 34.44 -5.06
C VAL A 39 11.40 32.99 -5.55
N GLN A 40 10.49 32.57 -6.42
CA GLN A 40 10.51 31.24 -7.02
C GLN A 40 11.61 31.09 -8.07
N THR A 41 12.84 30.91 -7.59
CA THR A 41 13.98 30.57 -8.45
C THR A 41 13.84 29.14 -9.01
N ALA A 42 14.57 28.83 -10.09
CA ALA A 42 14.55 27.49 -10.68
C ALA A 42 14.93 26.39 -9.66
N LYS A 43 15.83 26.69 -8.72
CA LYS A 43 16.23 25.77 -7.65
C LYS A 43 15.08 25.51 -6.67
N VAL A 44 14.37 26.56 -6.26
CA VAL A 44 13.19 26.45 -5.38
C VAL A 44 12.10 25.63 -6.08
N LYS A 45 11.81 25.92 -7.36
CA LYS A 45 10.84 25.14 -8.14
C LYS A 45 11.16 23.64 -8.20
N ALA A 46 12.43 23.29 -8.44
CA ALA A 46 12.85 21.89 -8.50
C ALA A 46 12.65 21.19 -7.14
N GLN A 47 13.04 21.84 -6.04
CA GLN A 47 12.81 21.32 -4.69
C GLN A 47 11.32 21.15 -4.38
N PHE A 48 10.51 22.16 -4.72
CA PHE A 48 9.06 22.09 -4.51
C PHE A 48 8.37 21.06 -5.39
N SER A 49 8.90 20.74 -6.58
CA SER A 49 8.37 19.65 -7.41
C SER A 49 8.52 18.29 -6.73
N GLU A 50 9.68 18.01 -6.13
CA GLU A 50 9.90 16.79 -5.35
C GLU A 50 9.05 16.75 -4.08
N LEU A 51 9.00 17.87 -3.34
CA LEU A 51 8.14 17.99 -2.15
C LEU A 51 6.66 17.82 -2.51
N MET A 52 6.22 18.34 -3.65
CA MET A 52 4.83 18.19 -4.13
C MET A 52 4.49 16.74 -4.36
N LYS A 53 5.37 15.99 -5.05
CA LYS A 53 5.18 14.54 -5.26
C LYS A 53 5.05 13.79 -3.94
N LYS A 54 5.91 14.10 -2.96
CA LYS A 54 5.87 13.48 -1.64
C LYS A 54 4.58 13.83 -0.89
N ALA A 55 4.20 15.11 -0.87
CA ALA A 55 3.02 15.61 -0.17
C ALA A 55 1.72 15.06 -0.76
N LEU A 56 1.58 14.98 -2.09
CA LEU A 56 0.41 14.42 -2.75
C LEU A 56 0.24 12.92 -2.46
N LYS A 57 1.36 12.17 -2.46
CA LYS A 57 1.36 10.75 -2.10
C LYS A 57 0.96 10.53 -0.64
N GLN A 58 1.49 11.35 0.27
CA GLN A 58 1.11 11.33 1.69
C GLN A 58 -0.36 11.69 1.87
N PHE A 59 -0.84 12.76 1.24
CA PHE A 59 -2.24 13.18 1.32
C PHE A 59 -3.22 12.11 0.83
N LEU A 60 -2.86 11.38 -0.24
CA LEU A 60 -3.67 10.27 -0.73
C LEU A 60 -3.72 9.13 0.30
N SER A 61 -2.57 8.76 0.85
CA SER A 61 -2.48 7.75 1.91
C SER A 61 -3.30 8.16 3.14
N ASP A 62 -3.15 9.39 3.60
CA ASP A 62 -3.89 9.92 4.76
C ASP A 62 -5.39 9.99 4.50
N SER A 63 -5.81 10.34 3.29
CA SER A 63 -7.22 10.36 2.90
C SER A 63 -7.83 8.96 2.84
N ILE A 64 -7.07 7.98 2.36
CA ILE A 64 -7.47 6.57 2.36
C ILE A 64 -7.59 6.07 3.80
N ASN A 65 -6.58 6.34 4.62
CA ASN A 65 -6.55 6.00 6.04
C ASN A 65 -7.71 6.66 6.82
N ALA A 66 -8.01 7.93 6.55
CA ALA A 66 -9.13 8.65 7.17
C ALA A 66 -10.47 8.05 6.76
N ARG A 67 -10.65 7.68 5.48
CA ARG A 67 -11.88 7.06 5.00
C ARG A 67 -12.07 5.64 5.52
N LEU A 68 -10.98 4.87 5.67
CA LEU A 68 -10.96 3.57 6.31
C LEU A 68 -11.31 3.68 7.80
N LYS A 69 -10.65 4.59 8.53
CA LYS A 69 -10.96 4.90 9.94
C LYS A 69 -12.40 5.37 10.14
N SER A 70 -12.98 6.09 9.17
CA SER A 70 -14.37 6.52 9.23
C SER A 70 -15.38 5.41 8.89
N ALA A 71 -14.97 4.39 8.14
CA ALA A 71 -15.83 3.26 7.76
C ALA A 71 -15.80 2.12 8.81
N ILE A 72 -14.69 2.01 9.54
CA ILE A 72 -14.51 1.12 10.69
C ILE A 72 -14.90 1.93 11.93
N GLY A 73 -16.17 1.88 12.34
CA GLY A 73 -16.70 2.74 13.42
C GLY A 73 -15.77 2.91 14.63
N ASN A 74 -15.55 4.17 15.00
CA ASN A 74 -14.80 4.71 16.15
C ASN A 74 -14.36 3.69 17.22
N ASP A 75 -13.04 3.44 17.31
CA ASP A 75 -12.19 3.72 18.49
C ASP A 75 -10.76 3.27 18.14
N VAL A 76 -9.94 4.16 17.59
CA VAL A 76 -8.48 3.98 17.64
C VAL A 76 -7.95 5.27 18.23
N LYS A 77 -7.73 5.24 19.55
CA LYS A 77 -6.91 6.22 20.24
C LYS A 77 -5.60 6.37 19.47
N ASP A 78 -5.26 7.61 19.15
CA ASP A 78 -3.91 8.02 18.77
C ASP A 78 -2.89 7.36 19.69
N PRO A 79 -1.87 6.68 19.15
CA PRO A 79 -0.57 6.79 19.76
C PRO A 79 0.01 8.13 19.30
N ASP A 80 0.00 9.11 20.20
CA ASP A 80 1.01 10.17 20.22
C ASP A 80 2.37 9.53 19.92
N THR A 81 2.82 9.63 18.67
CA THR A 81 4.18 9.27 18.30
C THR A 81 4.86 10.58 17.99
N ASN A 82 5.40 11.15 19.07
CA ASN A 82 6.46 12.14 19.01
C ASN A 82 7.42 11.76 17.89
N ILE A 83 7.55 12.67 16.95
CA ILE A 83 8.68 12.74 16.03
C ILE A 83 9.91 12.93 16.92
N VAL A 84 10.61 11.84 17.21
CA VAL A 84 12.00 11.90 17.63
C VAL A 84 12.79 11.45 16.41
N GLU A 85 13.33 12.44 15.70
CA GLU A 85 14.46 12.23 14.81
C GLU A 85 15.59 11.60 15.63
N GLU A 86 15.91 10.33 15.38
CA GLU A 86 17.24 9.82 15.69
C GLU A 86 18.12 9.99 14.44
N PRO A 87 19.37 10.45 14.63
CA PRO A 87 20.28 10.67 13.52
C PRO A 87 20.66 9.33 12.90
N ILE A 88 20.88 9.38 11.60
CA ILE A 88 21.36 8.27 10.79
C ILE A 88 22.74 7.88 11.34
N ASP A 89 22.84 6.77 12.06
CA ASP A 89 24.12 6.11 12.34
C ASP A 89 24.24 4.89 11.42
N ASP A 90 25.18 4.99 10.49
CA ASP A 90 25.65 3.90 9.64
C ASP A 90 26.35 2.86 10.54
N ASN A 91 25.73 1.69 10.72
CA ASN A 91 26.30 0.34 10.89
C ASN A 91 25.43 -0.51 11.85
N ASP A 92 24.57 -1.37 11.31
CA ASP A 92 24.35 -2.68 11.95
C ASP A 92 24.02 -3.74 10.90
N ASP A 93 24.99 -4.64 10.71
CA ASP A 93 25.02 -5.73 9.75
C ASP A 93 24.18 -6.91 10.29
N LYS A 94 22.86 -6.70 10.43
CA LYS A 94 21.86 -7.75 10.61
C LYS A 94 20.54 -7.35 9.94
N PRO A 95 19.98 -8.20 9.06
CA PRO A 95 18.64 -7.99 8.56
C PRO A 95 17.66 -8.27 9.70
N LYS A 96 17.32 -7.22 10.46
CA LYS A 96 16.16 -7.24 11.36
C LYS A 96 14.94 -7.46 10.46
N VAL A 97 14.19 -8.51 10.76
CA VAL A 97 12.88 -8.74 10.18
C VAL A 97 11.99 -7.58 10.64
N VAL A 98 11.65 -6.68 9.73
CA VAL A 98 10.84 -5.49 9.99
C VAL A 98 9.61 -5.62 9.10
N THR A 99 8.47 -5.86 9.73
CA THR A 99 7.18 -5.86 9.02
C THR A 99 6.88 -4.45 8.56
N THR A 100 6.74 -4.28 7.25
CA THR A 100 6.42 -3.01 6.61
C THR A 100 4.91 -2.78 6.55
N ASP A 101 4.48 -1.51 6.49
CA ASP A 101 3.07 -1.16 6.35
C ASP A 101 2.42 -1.81 5.11
N GLU A 102 3.21 -1.94 4.04
CA GLU A 102 2.80 -2.57 2.79
C GLU A 102 2.53 -4.08 2.95
N GLU A 103 3.31 -4.79 3.76
CA GLU A 103 3.03 -6.20 4.11
C GLU A 103 1.77 -6.34 4.94
N ILE A 104 1.52 -5.40 5.87
CA ILE A 104 0.29 -5.35 6.67
C ILE A 104 -0.93 -5.08 5.77
N GLU A 105 -0.80 -4.17 4.80
CA GLU A 105 -1.85 -3.86 3.85
C GLU A 105 -2.16 -5.07 2.96
N GLY A 106 -1.14 -5.71 2.37
CA GLY A 106 -1.30 -6.94 1.61
C GLY A 106 -1.94 -8.07 2.43
N PHE A 107 -1.57 -8.20 3.70
CA PHE A 107 -2.21 -9.14 4.63
C PHE A 107 -3.69 -8.86 4.83
N ASN A 108 -4.07 -7.58 5.00
CA ASN A 108 -5.46 -7.19 5.16
C ASN A 108 -6.29 -7.45 3.91
N VAL A 109 -5.72 -7.24 2.71
CA VAL A 109 -6.36 -7.59 1.43
C VAL A 109 -6.61 -9.09 1.33
N VAL A 110 -5.60 -9.92 1.61
CA VAL A 110 -5.75 -11.39 1.61
C VAL A 110 -6.80 -11.84 2.65
N LYS A 111 -6.79 -11.25 3.85
CA LYS A 111 -7.83 -11.50 4.87
C LYS A 111 -9.23 -11.16 4.37
N ALA A 112 -9.40 -10.02 3.69
CA ALA A 112 -10.68 -9.60 3.16
C ALA A 112 -11.20 -10.57 2.08
N ILE A 113 -10.32 -11.03 1.19
CA ILE A 113 -10.65 -12.04 0.16
C ILE A 113 -11.11 -13.35 0.80
N LEU A 114 -10.41 -13.81 1.83
CA LEU A 114 -10.67 -15.11 2.47
C LEU A 114 -11.84 -15.07 3.47
N ARG A 115 -12.27 -13.89 3.92
CA ARG A 115 -13.37 -13.71 4.88
C ARG A 115 -14.66 -14.44 4.49
N GLN A 116 -14.93 -14.58 3.19
CA GLN A 116 -16.13 -15.24 2.70
C GLN A 116 -16.15 -16.76 2.98
N LYS A 117 -14.98 -17.37 3.20
CA LYS A 117 -14.84 -18.83 3.37
C LYS A 117 -14.24 -19.23 4.71
N VAL A 118 -13.55 -18.34 5.42
CA VAL A 118 -12.93 -18.65 6.71
C VAL A 118 -13.06 -17.49 7.70
N GLU A 119 -13.08 -17.82 8.98
CA GLU A 119 -13.02 -16.84 10.05
C GLU A 119 -11.66 -16.13 10.09
N LEU A 120 -11.68 -14.81 10.30
CA LEU A 120 -10.46 -13.98 10.30
C LEU A 120 -9.45 -14.39 11.37
N GLN A 121 -9.92 -15.00 12.46
CA GLN A 121 -9.07 -15.45 13.56
C GLN A 121 -8.18 -16.62 13.15
N ARG A 122 -8.53 -17.36 12.07
CA ARG A 122 -7.73 -18.47 11.56
C ARG A 122 -6.63 -18.02 10.59
N VAL A 123 -6.62 -16.76 10.15
CA VAL A 123 -5.65 -16.24 9.16
C VAL A 123 -4.58 -15.43 9.89
N HIS A 124 -3.36 -15.96 9.91
CA HIS A 124 -2.25 -15.41 10.69
C HIS A 124 -1.11 -14.90 9.80
N PRO A 125 -0.52 -13.74 10.13
CA PRO A 125 0.70 -13.28 9.49
C PRO A 125 1.93 -13.96 10.10
N ARG A 126 2.96 -14.19 9.27
CA ARG A 126 4.26 -14.70 9.68
C ARG A 126 5.34 -13.97 8.89
N ASP A 127 6.02 -13.04 9.55
CA ASP A 127 7.11 -12.31 8.92
C ASP A 127 8.39 -13.16 8.86
N THR A 128 9.10 -13.08 7.74
CA THR A 128 10.40 -13.72 7.52
C THR A 128 11.32 -12.77 6.77
N GLN A 129 12.62 -13.03 6.82
CA GLN A 129 13.61 -12.18 6.17
C GLN A 129 13.40 -12.03 4.64
N SER A 130 12.81 -13.03 3.99
CA SER A 130 12.69 -13.05 2.52
C SER A 130 11.28 -12.77 2.00
N TYR A 131 10.26 -12.96 2.82
CA TYR A 131 8.85 -12.82 2.45
C TYR A 131 7.96 -12.67 3.68
N PHE A 132 6.77 -12.13 3.47
CA PHE A 132 5.71 -12.10 4.47
C PHE A 132 4.73 -13.26 4.22
N GLY A 133 4.72 -14.23 5.13
CA GLY A 133 3.88 -15.41 5.05
C GLY A 133 2.48 -15.18 5.60
N ILE A 134 1.47 -15.77 4.95
CA ILE A 134 0.10 -15.79 5.46
C ILE A 134 -0.31 -17.25 5.61
N LEU A 135 -0.66 -17.64 6.83
CA LEU A 135 -0.88 -19.02 7.24
C LEU A 135 -2.31 -19.22 7.73
N LEU A 136 -2.84 -20.42 7.52
CA LEU A 136 -4.07 -20.88 8.16
C LEU A 136 -3.74 -21.56 9.51
N ASP A 137 -4.51 -21.24 10.54
CA ASP A 137 -4.41 -21.80 11.90
C ASP A 137 -3.02 -21.66 12.54
N ASP A 138 -2.26 -20.61 12.19
CA ASP A 138 -0.85 -20.39 12.56
C ASP A 138 0.04 -21.63 12.33
N ASN A 139 -0.23 -22.37 11.25
CA ASN A 139 0.45 -23.62 10.95
C ASN A 139 1.30 -23.51 9.67
N ASN A 140 2.61 -23.69 9.80
CA ASN A 140 3.57 -23.67 8.68
C ASN A 140 3.29 -24.74 7.60
N ARG A 141 2.48 -25.77 7.89
CA ARG A 141 2.07 -26.80 6.93
C ARG A 141 0.80 -26.43 6.15
N LYS A 142 0.18 -25.29 6.48
CA LYS A 142 -1.01 -24.72 5.84
C LYS A 142 -0.75 -23.29 5.35
N PRO A 143 0.25 -23.04 4.48
CA PRO A 143 0.51 -21.71 3.96
C PRO A 143 -0.55 -21.31 2.91
N LEU A 144 -1.23 -20.19 3.12
CA LEU A 144 -2.24 -19.68 2.19
C LEU A 144 -1.58 -18.94 1.02
N CYS A 145 -0.62 -18.05 1.33
CA CYS A 145 0.22 -17.38 0.33
C CYS A 145 1.47 -16.76 0.98
N ARG A 146 2.35 -16.24 0.14
CA ARG A 146 3.55 -15.47 0.53
C ARG A 146 3.59 -14.17 -0.25
N LEU A 147 3.88 -13.06 0.43
CA LEU A 147 4.07 -11.75 -0.18
C LEU A 147 5.57 -11.47 -0.28
N TRP A 148 6.05 -11.21 -1.49
CA TRP A 148 7.45 -10.93 -1.78
C TRP A 148 7.59 -9.45 -2.15
N PHE A 149 7.65 -8.58 -1.14
CA PHE A 149 7.68 -7.13 -1.33
C PHE A 149 9.08 -6.52 -1.17
N ASN A 150 10.04 -7.32 -0.72
CA ASN A 150 11.42 -6.90 -0.46
C ASN A 150 12.26 -6.69 -1.74
N THR A 151 11.67 -6.88 -2.92
CA THR A 151 12.34 -6.74 -4.23
C THR A 151 11.70 -5.65 -5.08
N LYS A 152 12.46 -5.10 -6.04
CA LYS A 152 11.97 -4.04 -6.96
C LYS A 152 10.69 -4.44 -7.69
N GLN A 153 10.59 -5.71 -8.10
CA GLN A 153 9.35 -6.32 -8.58
C GLN A 153 8.68 -7.03 -7.41
N LYS A 154 7.40 -6.78 -7.20
CA LYS A 154 6.62 -7.46 -6.16
C LYS A 154 6.01 -8.75 -6.71
N TYR A 155 5.86 -9.74 -5.85
CA TYR A 155 5.19 -10.99 -6.20
C TYR A 155 4.24 -11.47 -5.10
N ILE A 156 3.20 -12.18 -5.52
CA ILE A 156 2.40 -13.05 -4.66
C ILE A 156 2.73 -14.52 -4.99
N GLY A 157 3.14 -15.27 -3.96
CA GLY A 157 3.36 -16.71 -4.01
C GLY A 157 2.10 -17.46 -3.59
N ILE A 158 1.57 -18.31 -4.46
CA ILE A 158 0.35 -19.10 -4.21
C ILE A 158 0.67 -20.59 -4.35
N PHE A 159 0.05 -21.40 -3.51
CA PHE A 159 0.29 -22.84 -3.44
C PHE A 159 -0.77 -23.63 -4.20
N ASP A 160 -0.30 -24.63 -4.95
CA ASP A 160 -1.14 -25.60 -5.65
C ASP A 160 -1.41 -26.88 -4.82
N GLU A 161 -2.13 -27.84 -5.42
CA GLU A 161 -2.44 -29.15 -4.82
C GLU A 161 -1.18 -29.96 -4.46
N SER A 162 -0.07 -29.74 -5.17
CA SER A 162 1.22 -30.38 -4.89
C SER A 162 2.01 -29.67 -3.79
N LYS A 163 1.42 -28.63 -3.17
CA LYS A 163 2.08 -27.71 -2.22
C LYS A 163 3.29 -27.00 -2.80
N SER A 164 3.34 -26.87 -4.13
CA SER A 164 4.36 -26.11 -4.84
C SER A 164 3.95 -24.65 -4.89
N GLU A 165 4.90 -23.75 -4.62
CA GLU A 165 4.67 -22.30 -4.71
C GLU A 165 4.89 -21.81 -6.13
N THR A 166 3.90 -21.10 -6.69
CA THR A 166 4.05 -20.33 -7.93
C THR A 166 4.05 -18.84 -7.60
N ARG A 167 5.05 -18.11 -8.09
CA ARG A 167 5.16 -16.65 -7.90
C ARG A 167 4.56 -15.90 -9.08
N TYR A 168 3.62 -15.02 -8.80
CA TYR A 168 2.99 -14.16 -9.78
C TYR A 168 3.42 -12.70 -9.56
N PRO A 169 3.91 -12.00 -10.60
CA PRO A 169 4.30 -10.60 -10.47
C PRO A 169 3.06 -9.73 -10.24
N ILE A 170 3.19 -8.75 -9.35
CA ILE A 170 2.17 -7.72 -9.11
C ILE A 170 2.81 -6.34 -9.18
N GLU A 171 2.09 -5.34 -9.67
CA GLU A 171 2.55 -3.96 -9.77
C GLU A 171 2.17 -3.18 -8.50
N CYS A 172 0.99 -3.48 -7.94
CA CYS A 172 0.48 -2.89 -6.72
C CYS A 172 -0.25 -3.92 -5.84
N ILE A 173 -0.64 -3.52 -4.63
CA ILE A 173 -1.33 -4.40 -3.67
C ILE A 173 -2.72 -4.78 -4.18
N ASP A 174 -3.40 -3.90 -4.91
CA ASP A 174 -4.73 -4.16 -5.49
C ASP A 174 -4.72 -5.35 -6.45
N ASP A 175 -3.59 -5.64 -7.10
CA ASP A 175 -3.47 -6.78 -8.01
C ASP A 175 -3.67 -8.13 -7.29
N ILE A 176 -3.55 -8.17 -5.97
CA ILE A 176 -3.85 -9.38 -5.16
C ILE A 176 -5.30 -9.83 -5.39
N PHE A 177 -6.25 -8.91 -5.64
CA PHE A 177 -7.64 -9.26 -5.94
C PHE A 177 -7.79 -10.10 -7.21
N ASN A 178 -6.89 -9.95 -8.19
CA ASN A 178 -6.89 -10.76 -9.41
C ASN A 178 -6.60 -12.24 -9.13
N TYR A 179 -6.06 -12.55 -7.94
CA TYR A 179 -5.74 -13.92 -7.51
C TYR A 179 -6.72 -14.49 -6.48
N SER A 180 -7.89 -13.85 -6.32
CA SER A 180 -8.88 -14.24 -5.31
C SER A 180 -9.33 -15.70 -5.44
N GLU A 181 -9.56 -16.18 -6.67
CA GLU A 181 -9.98 -17.56 -6.89
C GLU A 181 -8.90 -18.57 -6.51
N GLN A 182 -7.63 -18.29 -6.85
CA GLN A 182 -6.51 -19.17 -6.51
C GLN A 182 -6.32 -19.22 -5.00
N LEU A 183 -6.36 -18.07 -4.30
CA LEU A 183 -6.27 -18.01 -2.83
C LEU A 183 -7.38 -18.83 -2.15
N GLN A 184 -8.61 -18.73 -2.65
CA GLN A 184 -9.71 -19.53 -2.16
C GLN A 184 -9.55 -21.02 -2.45
N LYS A 185 -8.96 -21.40 -3.60
CA LYS A 185 -8.64 -22.81 -3.89
C LYS A 185 -7.59 -23.34 -2.92
N THR A 186 -6.53 -22.57 -2.65
CA THR A 186 -5.50 -22.94 -1.69
C THR A 186 -6.07 -23.15 -0.28
N LEU A 187 -7.03 -22.32 0.14
CA LEU A 187 -7.74 -22.50 1.42
C LEU A 187 -8.45 -23.86 1.50
N VAL A 188 -9.14 -24.29 0.43
CA VAL A 188 -9.88 -25.57 0.39
C VAL A 188 -8.95 -26.78 0.52
N LEU A 189 -7.66 -26.65 0.20
CA LEU A 189 -6.69 -27.74 0.38
C LEU A 189 -6.39 -28.06 1.86
N TYR A 190 -6.73 -27.16 2.79
CA TYR A 190 -6.36 -27.25 4.20
C TYR A 190 -7.54 -27.30 5.18
N ASP A 191 -8.76 -27.16 4.67
CA ASP A 191 -10.01 -27.28 5.43
C ASP A 191 -10.47 -28.74 5.52
#